data_AF-A0AAE6BVJ5-F1
#
_entry.id   AF-A0AAE6BVJ5-F1
#
_cell.length_a   1.000
_cell.length_b   1.000
_cell.length_c   1.000
_cell.angle_alpha   90.00
_cell.angle_beta   90.00
_cell.angle_gamma   90.00
#
_symmetry.space_group_name_H-M   'P 1'
#
loop_
_entity.id
_entity.type
_entity.pdbx_description
1 polymer ?
#
loop_
_entity_poly.entity_id
_entity_poly.type
_entity_poly.pdbx_seq_one_letter_code
_entity_poly.pdbx_strand_id
1 'polypeptide(L)'
;MKAGRKPQILTEKELVIMRMLWEHGPMFVREMLEIYPEPKPHFNTVSTIVRILEDKGHVGHEVVAASHRYYAVARQEDFRKKSLARLVSDYFNNSYKNAVSALVEEEKISLDELREIIDLVERKNSDSDK
;
A
#
# COMPACT_ATOMS: atom_id res chain seq x y z
N MET A 1 -29.41 -2.30 -5.97
CA MET A 1 -29.15 -0.89 -6.35
C MET A 1 -27.65 -0.67 -6.37
N LYS A 2 -27.14 0.01 -7.41
CA LYS A 2 -25.75 -0.04 -7.87
C LYS A 2 -24.78 0.62 -6.88
N ALA A 3 -23.87 -0.15 -6.28
CA ALA A 3 -22.66 0.41 -5.69
C ALA A 3 -21.75 0.85 -6.84
N GLY A 4 -21.75 2.16 -7.13
CA GLY A 4 -20.74 2.75 -8.01
C GLY A 4 -19.36 2.30 -7.52
N ARG A 5 -18.54 1.77 -8.42
CA ARG A 5 -17.21 1.21 -8.14
C ARG A 5 -16.39 2.25 -7.37
N LYS A 6 -16.35 2.15 -6.04
CA LYS A 6 -15.57 3.07 -5.19
C LYS A 6 -14.09 2.95 -5.61
N PRO A 7 -13.36 4.06 -5.68
CA PRO A 7 -11.97 4.04 -6.12
C PRO A 7 -11.16 3.09 -5.24
N GLN A 8 -10.50 2.12 -5.86
CA GLN A 8 -9.62 1.12 -5.24
C GLN A 8 -8.29 1.71 -4.74
N ILE A 9 -8.24 3.02 -4.55
CA ILE A 9 -7.06 3.79 -4.22
C ILE A 9 -7.13 4.17 -2.75
N LEU A 10 -6.01 3.93 -2.05
CA LEU A 10 -5.80 4.34 -0.68
C LEU A 10 -5.34 5.80 -0.64
N THR A 11 -6.03 6.63 0.13
CA THR A 11 -5.51 7.93 0.56
C THR A 11 -4.37 7.74 1.56
N GLU A 12 -3.60 8.79 1.86
CA GLU A 12 -2.53 8.70 2.86
C GLU A 12 -3.04 8.24 4.24
N LYS A 13 -4.20 8.74 4.66
CA LYS A 13 -4.83 8.37 5.93
C LYS A 13 -5.27 6.91 5.95
N GLU A 14 -5.83 6.43 4.84
CA GLU A 14 -6.21 5.03 4.66
C GLU A 14 -4.99 4.10 4.63
N LEU A 15 -3.90 4.54 3.98
CA LEU A 15 -2.65 3.79 3.89
C LEU A 15 -1.99 3.60 5.25
N VAL A 16 -2.11 4.56 6.17
CA VAL A 16 -1.64 4.41 7.56
C VAL A 16 -2.32 3.23 8.23
N ILE A 17 -3.65 3.13 8.15
CA ILE A 17 -4.41 2.02 8.75
C ILE A 17 -4.07 0.69 8.07
N MET A 18 -3.97 0.66 6.75
CA MET A 18 -3.58 -0.56 6.03
C MET A 18 -2.20 -1.04 6.42
N ARG A 19 -1.22 -0.13 6.58
CA ARG A 19 0.14 -0.48 7.08
C ARG A 19 0.07 -1.11 8.46
N MET A 20 -0.66 -0.50 9.39
CA MET A 20 -0.82 -1.06 10.74
C MET A 20 -1.41 -2.47 10.69
N LEU A 21 -2.42 -2.71 9.84
CA LEU A 21 -3.04 -4.04 9.69
C LEU A 21 -2.11 -5.06 9.01
N TRP A 22 -1.25 -4.63 8.08
CA TRP A 22 -0.27 -5.52 7.43
C TRP A 22 0.89 -5.88 8.37
N GLU A 23 1.35 -4.93 9.17
CA GLU A 23 2.52 -5.10 10.06
C GLU A 23 2.16 -5.81 11.36
N HIS A 24 1.00 -5.49 11.95
CA HIS A 24 0.59 -6.01 13.26
C HIS A 24 -0.53 -7.04 13.19
N GLY A 25 -1.14 -7.25 12.02
CA GLY A 25 -2.25 -8.18 11.84
C GLY A 25 -3.60 -7.62 12.30
N PRO A 26 -4.57 -8.50 12.64
CA PRO A 26 -5.92 -8.09 13.04
C PRO A 26 -5.95 -7.30 14.36
N MET A 27 -6.62 -6.14 14.36
CA MET A 27 -6.63 -5.19 15.48
C MET A 27 -7.96 -4.49 15.71
N PHE A 28 -8.20 -4.06 16.94
CA PHE A 28 -9.27 -3.13 17.32
C PHE A 28 -8.88 -1.68 17.03
N VAL A 29 -9.87 -0.80 16.87
CA VAL A 29 -9.64 0.65 16.66
C VAL A 29 -8.85 1.27 17.81
N ARG A 30 -9.01 0.77 19.04
CA ARG A 30 -8.24 1.25 20.20
C ARG A 30 -6.76 0.92 20.10
N GLU A 31 -6.43 -0.28 19.63
CA GLU A 31 -5.03 -0.71 19.41
C GLU A 31 -4.39 0.09 18.28
N MET A 32 -5.13 0.34 17.18
CA MET A 32 -4.67 1.22 16.10
C MET A 32 -4.32 2.62 16.63
N LEU A 33 -5.16 3.17 17.52
CA LEU A 33 -4.97 4.49 18.11
C LEU A 33 -3.72 4.56 19.00
N GLU A 34 -3.35 3.45 19.66
CA GLU A 34 -2.15 3.36 20.48
C GLU A 34 -0.86 3.45 19.66
N ILE A 35 -0.89 2.95 18.41
CA ILE A 35 0.25 2.96 17.48
C ILE A 35 0.47 4.36 16.86
N TYR A 36 -0.55 5.21 16.79
CA TYR A 36 -0.40 6.56 16.23
C TYR A 36 0.61 7.41 17.01
N PRO A 37 1.51 8.14 16.33
CA PRO A 37 2.33 9.15 16.98
C PRO A 37 1.48 10.33 17.46
N GLU A 38 2.00 11.10 18.42
CA GLU A 38 1.33 12.31 18.89
C GLU A 38 1.47 13.46 17.87
N PRO A 39 0.42 14.28 17.65
CA PRO A 39 -0.89 14.19 18.28
C PRO A 39 -1.77 13.09 17.68
N LYS A 40 -2.32 12.24 18.55
CA LYS A 40 -3.20 11.14 18.11
C LYS A 40 -4.51 11.67 17.49
N PRO A 41 -4.97 11.06 16.39
CA PRO A 41 -6.29 11.37 15.84
C PRO A 41 -7.39 10.99 16.82
N HIS A 42 -8.55 11.62 16.74
CA HIS A 42 -9.69 11.20 17.55
C HIS A 42 -10.15 9.78 17.16
N PHE A 43 -10.64 8.99 18.12
CA PHE A 43 -11.13 7.62 17.91
C PHE A 43 -12.13 7.52 16.74
N ASN A 44 -13.07 8.46 16.67
CA ASN A 44 -14.07 8.50 15.59
C ASN A 44 -13.45 8.69 14.20
N THR A 45 -12.32 9.39 14.10
CA THR A 45 -11.59 9.56 12.83
C THR A 45 -11.03 8.23 12.36
N VAL A 46 -10.35 7.50 13.24
CA VAL A 46 -9.82 6.16 12.94
C VAL A 46 -10.96 5.21 12.58
N SER A 47 -12.03 5.18 13.39
CA SER A 47 -13.22 4.36 13.15
C SER A 47 -13.87 4.66 11.78
N THR A 48 -13.97 5.93 11.40
CA THR A 48 -14.52 6.34 10.10
C THR A 48 -13.64 5.88 8.96
N ILE A 49 -12.31 6.04 9.07
CA ILE A 49 -11.37 5.59 8.02
C ILE A 49 -11.43 4.07 7.85
N VAL A 50 -11.46 3.32 8.95
CA VAL A 50 -11.55 1.85 8.92
C VAL A 50 -12.86 1.41 8.24
N ARG A 51 -13.99 2.05 8.53
CA ARG A 51 -15.26 1.79 7.84
C ARG A 51 -15.20 2.12 6.35
N ILE A 52 -14.53 3.22 5.96
CA ILE A 52 -14.34 3.56 4.54
C ILE A 52 -13.50 2.47 3.84
N LEU A 53 -12.46 1.96 4.48
CA LEU A 53 -11.63 0.87 3.95
C LEU A 53 -12.42 -0.44 3.79
N GLU A 54 -13.28 -0.74 4.74
CA GLU A 54 -14.19 -1.87 4.69
C GLU A 54 -15.22 -1.73 3.57
N ASP A 55 -15.82 -0.55 3.43
CA ASP A 55 -16.72 -0.19 2.33
C ASP A 55 -16.06 -0.28 0.94
N LYS A 56 -14.74 -0.09 0.88
CA LYS A 56 -13.91 -0.29 -0.34
C LYS A 56 -13.54 -1.77 -0.55
N GLY A 57 -13.77 -2.64 0.43
CA GLY A 57 -13.42 -4.06 0.39
C GLY A 57 -11.93 -4.33 0.62
N HIS A 58 -11.20 -3.39 1.23
CA HIS A 58 -9.78 -3.56 1.56
C HIS A 58 -9.56 -4.15 2.95
N VAL A 59 -10.53 -3.94 3.84
CA VAL A 59 -10.55 -4.40 5.23
C VAL A 59 -11.83 -5.19 5.47
N GLY A 60 -11.79 -6.18 6.35
CA GLY A 60 -12.96 -6.84 6.90
C GLY A 60 -12.96 -6.72 8.42
N HIS A 61 -14.07 -7.10 9.05
CA HIS A 61 -14.15 -7.22 10.51
C HIS A 61 -14.68 -8.57 10.95
N GLU A 62 -14.31 -8.94 12.17
CA GLU A 62 -14.92 -10.00 12.95
C GLU A 62 -15.41 -9.43 14.29
N VAL A 63 -16.49 -10.01 14.82
CA VAL A 63 -17.05 -9.59 16.12
C VAL A 63 -16.42 -10.42 17.23
N VAL A 64 -15.70 -9.77 18.13
CA VAL A 64 -15.04 -10.38 19.29
C VAL A 64 -15.55 -9.71 20.55
N ALA A 65 -16.25 -10.47 21.41
CA ALA A 65 -16.75 -10.01 22.71
C ALA A 65 -17.46 -8.63 22.66
N ALA A 66 -18.35 -8.45 21.68
CA ALA A 66 -19.10 -7.21 21.39
C ALA A 66 -18.29 -6.02 20.84
N SER A 67 -17.05 -6.24 20.41
CA SER A 67 -16.22 -5.26 19.70
C SER A 67 -15.87 -5.74 18.29
N HIS A 68 -15.52 -4.81 17.41
CA HIS A 68 -15.11 -5.12 16.03
C HIS A 68 -13.59 -5.18 15.95
N ARG A 69 -13.06 -6.35 15.59
CA ARG A 69 -11.64 -6.53 15.26
C ARG A 69 -11.49 -6.52 13.75
N TYR A 70 -10.65 -5.64 13.23
CA TYR A 70 -10.47 -5.41 11.81
C TYR A 70 -9.22 -6.11 11.29
N TYR A 71 -9.27 -6.61 10.06
CA TYR A 71 -8.15 -7.29 9.41
C TYR A 71 -8.02 -6.89 7.94
N ALA A 72 -6.80 -6.89 7.42
CA ALA A 72 -6.54 -6.60 6.01
C ALA A 72 -7.04 -7.76 5.13
N VAL A 73 -7.90 -7.44 4.16
CA VAL A 73 -8.33 -8.38 3.10
C VAL A 73 -7.44 -8.23 1.87
N ALA A 74 -7.04 -7.00 1.56
CA ALA A 74 -6.21 -6.70 0.41
C ALA A 74 -4.71 -6.84 0.75
N ARG A 75 -3.93 -7.42 -0.18
CA ARG A 75 -2.49 -7.65 -0.01
C ARG A 75 -1.70 -6.37 -0.29
N GLN A 76 -0.64 -6.14 0.48
CA GLN A 76 0.25 -4.98 0.31
C GLN A 76 0.84 -4.89 -1.11
N GLU A 77 1.17 -6.04 -1.69
CA GLU A 77 1.75 -6.15 -3.03
C GLU A 77 0.82 -5.62 -4.14
N ASP A 78 -0.49 -5.79 -3.98
CA ASP A 78 -1.48 -5.34 -4.96
C ASP A 78 -1.54 -3.81 -5.03
N PHE A 79 -1.37 -3.14 -3.89
CA PHE A 79 -1.27 -1.69 -3.83
C PHE A 79 0.09 -1.20 -4.33
N ARG A 80 1.19 -1.88 -3.98
CA ARG A 80 2.53 -1.50 -4.46
C ARG A 80 2.59 -1.45 -5.98
N LYS A 81 2.09 -2.50 -6.67
CA LYS A 81 2.07 -2.57 -8.13
C LYS A 81 1.22 -1.46 -8.76
N LYS A 82 0.00 -1.23 -8.23
CA LYS A 82 -0.91 -0.20 -8.74
C LYS A 82 -0.37 1.21 -8.52
N SER A 83 0.18 1.48 -7.34
CA SER A 83 0.75 2.79 -7.01
C SER A 83 1.97 3.11 -7.88
N LEU A 84 2.87 2.16 -8.09
CA LEU A 84 4.03 2.35 -8.96
C LEU A 84 3.61 2.59 -10.42
N ALA A 85 2.72 1.75 -10.96
CA ALA A 85 2.23 1.91 -12.34
C ALA A 85 1.58 3.28 -12.55
N ARG A 86 0.82 3.76 -11.56
CA ARG A 86 0.22 5.09 -11.60
C ARG A 86 1.26 6.20 -11.50
N LEU A 87 2.23 6.10 -10.59
CA LEU A 87 3.32 7.08 -10.48
C LEU A 87 4.08 7.22 -11.80
N VAL A 88 4.38 6.11 -12.46
CA VAL A 88 5.05 6.10 -13.78
C VAL A 88 4.15 6.69 -14.87
N SER A 89 2.85 6.38 -14.85
CA SER A 89 1.88 6.98 -15.78
C SER A 89 1.74 8.49 -15.59
N ASP A 90 1.55 8.95 -14.35
CA ASP A 90 1.18 10.33 -14.02
C ASP A 90 2.38 11.29 -14.14
N TYR A 91 3.61 10.82 -13.86
CA TYR A 91 4.79 11.69 -13.78
C TYR A 91 5.93 11.36 -14.75
N PHE A 92 5.94 10.15 -15.34
CA PHE A 92 7.05 9.68 -16.17
C PHE A 92 6.62 9.30 -17.59
N ASN A 93 5.52 9.89 -18.08
CA ASN A 93 4.97 9.64 -19.42
C ASN A 93 4.80 8.15 -19.73
N ASN A 94 4.40 7.37 -18.71
CA ASN A 94 4.23 5.92 -18.80
C ASN A 94 5.52 5.15 -19.18
N SER A 95 6.70 5.74 -18.96
CA SER A 95 8.02 5.16 -19.24
C SER A 95 8.75 4.81 -17.95
N TYR A 96 8.86 3.52 -17.67
CA TYR A 96 9.67 3.02 -16.55
C TYR A 96 11.16 3.36 -16.73
N LYS A 97 11.64 3.43 -17.97
CA LYS A 97 13.00 3.89 -18.28
C LYS A 97 13.23 5.32 -17.76
N ASN A 98 12.27 6.22 -17.96
CA ASN A 98 12.41 7.61 -17.51
C ASN A 98 12.42 7.70 -15.99
N ALA A 99 11.64 6.88 -15.30
CA ALA A 99 11.68 6.79 -13.84
C ALA A 99 13.05 6.33 -13.33
N VAL A 100 13.66 5.32 -13.97
CA VAL A 100 15.01 4.86 -13.62
C VAL A 100 16.07 5.93 -13.94
N SER A 101 15.97 6.59 -15.10
CA SER A 101 16.88 7.69 -15.46
C SER A 101 16.87 8.81 -14.43
N ALA A 102 15.69 9.21 -13.93
CA ALA A 102 15.59 10.23 -12.88
C ALA A 102 16.29 9.81 -11.56
N LEU A 103 16.25 8.53 -11.19
CA LEU A 103 16.96 8.03 -10.00
C LEU A 103 18.48 8.08 -10.18
N VAL A 104 18.97 7.82 -11.38
CA VAL A 104 20.40 7.91 -11.72
C VAL A 104 20.87 9.37 -11.74
N GLU A 105 20.08 10.26 -12.35
CA GLU A 105 20.39 11.70 -12.43
C GLU A 105 20.40 12.37 -11.05
N GLU A 106 19.51 11.97 -10.14
CA GLU A 106 19.46 12.49 -8.77
C GLU A 106 20.46 11.80 -7.81
N GLU A 107 21.34 10.93 -8.31
CA GLU A 107 22.28 10.12 -7.52
C GLU A 107 21.60 9.31 -6.40
N LYS A 108 20.31 8.97 -6.57
CA LYS A 108 19.53 8.18 -5.61
C LYS A 108 19.76 6.68 -5.74
N ILE A 109 20.54 6.26 -6.73
CA ILE A 109 20.95 4.88 -6.94
C ILE A 109 22.44 4.83 -7.23
N SER A 110 23.14 3.94 -6.53
CA SER A 110 24.56 3.68 -6.75
C SER A 110 24.79 2.78 -7.97
N LEU A 111 26.03 2.79 -8.49
CA LEU A 111 26.44 1.88 -9.56
C LEU A 111 26.27 0.40 -9.19
N ASP A 112 26.48 0.05 -7.92
CA ASP A 112 26.37 -1.34 -7.45
C ASP A 112 24.90 -1.77 -7.34
N GLU A 113 24.01 -0.92 -6.81
CA GLU A 113 22.57 -1.19 -6.83
C GLU A 113 22.03 -1.31 -8.27
N LEU A 114 22.54 -0.51 -9.21
CA LEU A 114 22.16 -0.63 -10.62
C LEU A 114 22.62 -1.96 -11.22
N ARG A 115 23.81 -2.44 -10.87
CA ARG A 115 24.30 -3.77 -11.28
C ARG A 115 23.43 -4.88 -10.72
N GLU A 116 23.05 -4.81 -9.45
CA GLU A 116 22.13 -5.78 -8.85
C GLU A 116 20.79 -5.85 -9.59
N ILE A 117 20.26 -4.70 -10.03
CA ILE A 117 19.04 -4.64 -10.84
C ILE A 117 19.25 -5.29 -12.21
N ILE A 118 20.39 -5.07 -12.87
CA ILE A 118 20.72 -5.71 -14.17
C ILE A 118 20.79 -7.22 -13.99
N ASP A 119 21.50 -7.71 -12.98
CA ASP A 119 21.63 -9.14 -12.67
C ASP A 119 20.26 -9.79 -12.42
N LEU A 120 19.36 -9.09 -11.71
CA LEU A 120 17.99 -9.56 -11.49
C LEU A 120 17.19 -9.72 -12.79
N VAL A 121 17.37 -8.80 -13.76
CA VAL A 121 16.71 -8.86 -15.07
C VAL A 121 17.25 -10.03 -15.89
N GLU A 122 18.58 -10.21 -15.93
CA GLU A 122 19.23 -11.30 -16.66
C GLU A 122 18.79 -12.67 -16.15
N ARG A 123 18.76 -12.86 -14.82
CA ARG A 123 18.27 -14.10 -14.20
C ARG A 123 16.82 -14.38 -14.58
N LYS A 124 15.95 -13.37 -14.48
CA LYS A 124 14.52 -13.54 -14.79
C LYS A 124 14.28 -13.89 -16.26
N ASN A 125 15.05 -13.32 -17.19
CA ASN A 125 14.94 -13.66 -18.62
C ASN A 125 15.41 -15.10 -18.89
N SER A 126 16.45 -15.57 -18.19
CA SER A 126 16.96 -16.94 -18.33
C SER A 126 16.01 -18.02 -17.80
N ASP A 127 15.18 -17.69 -16.80
CA ASP A 127 14.15 -18.58 -16.26
C ASP A 127 12.87 -18.64 -17.12
N SER A 128 12.62 -17.63 -17.96
CA SER A 128 11.48 -17.61 -18.89
C SER A 128 11.73 -18.33 -20.23
N ASP A 129 12.97 -18.71 -20.51
CA ASP A 129 13.38 -19.49 -21.70
C ASP A 129 13.51 -21.01 -21.39
N LYS A 130 13.02 -21.47 -20.24
CA LYS A 130 12.88 -22.89 -19.85
C LYS A 130 11.43 -23.28 -19.64
#